data_AF-A0A6L8QEM3-F1
#
_entry.id   AF-A0A6L8QEM3-F1
#
_cell.length_a   1.000
_cell.length_b   1.000
_cell.length_c   1.000
_cell.angle_alpha   90.00
_cell.angle_beta   90.00
_cell.angle_gamma   90.00
#
_symmetry.space_group_name_H-M   'P 1'
#
loop_
_entity.id
_entity.type
_entity.pdbx_description
1 polymer ?
#
loop_
_entity_poly.entity_id
_entity_poly.type
_entity_poly.pdbx_seq_one_letter_code
_entity_poly.pdbx_strand_id
1 'polypeptide(L)'
;HISKDEIHIEEQSSGFVRVKEDDSHLVIFKPNYEVPVIKTLTTDPEEYKREVEVVDNFIENGFLERILKSELLGGWQHWQIVYQLEIFGQNGPQAWTIDFGQPGKPQLHKGETGKINLYEGISTSDLCALIEGNTAWDYVTLCGNYRTFNNIYRITDGRFELPPEDKSNYALEPLMDIFPWDNEMDRQKFMRDVKRWKGKPA
;
A
#
# COMPACT_ATOMS: atom_id res chain seq x y z
N HIS A 1 27.14 15.85 -10.17
CA HIS A 1 27.62 16.63 -11.32
C HIS A 1 26.49 17.42 -12.02
N ILE A 2 26.67 18.71 -12.34
CA ILE A 2 25.70 19.52 -13.11
C ILE A 2 26.32 19.87 -14.47
N SER A 3 25.65 19.48 -15.56
CA SER A 3 25.99 19.87 -16.92
C SER A 3 24.80 20.53 -17.62
N LYS A 4 25.02 21.09 -18.82
CA LYS A 4 23.97 21.74 -19.61
C LYS A 4 22.83 20.80 -20.03
N ASP A 5 23.14 19.50 -20.15
CA ASP A 5 22.23 18.49 -20.70
C ASP A 5 21.77 17.47 -19.66
N GLU A 6 22.45 17.38 -18.51
CA GLU A 6 22.16 16.38 -17.48
C GLU A 6 22.56 16.85 -16.08
N ILE A 7 21.69 16.61 -15.11
CA ILE A 7 21.93 16.83 -13.68
C ILE A 7 21.95 15.46 -13.01
N HIS A 8 23.11 15.08 -12.49
CA HIS A 8 23.28 13.87 -11.70
C HIS A 8 23.67 14.25 -10.27
N ILE A 9 22.93 13.77 -9.27
CA ILE A 9 23.25 13.97 -7.85
C ILE A 9 24.03 12.76 -7.38
N GLU A 10 25.26 12.98 -6.91
CA GLU A 10 26.12 11.95 -6.34
C GLU A 10 26.12 12.14 -4.82
N GLU A 11 25.59 11.18 -4.07
CA GLU A 11 25.36 11.31 -2.61
C GLU A 11 26.63 11.57 -1.77
N GLN A 12 27.82 11.24 -2.28
CA GLN A 12 29.08 11.27 -1.53
C GLN A 12 30.24 12.00 -2.24
N SER A 13 29.97 12.74 -3.32
CA SER A 13 31.03 13.33 -4.13
C SER A 13 31.56 14.68 -3.62
N SER A 14 30.97 15.23 -2.55
CA SER A 14 31.42 16.49 -1.96
C SER A 14 32.68 16.30 -1.12
N GLY A 15 33.72 17.10 -1.41
CA GLY A 15 34.95 17.17 -0.63
C GLY A 15 34.80 17.91 0.72
N PHE A 16 33.67 18.59 0.94
CA PHE A 16 33.42 19.45 2.12
C PHE A 16 32.34 18.91 3.05
N VAL A 17 31.39 18.14 2.52
CA VAL A 17 30.25 17.60 3.28
C VAL A 17 30.12 16.13 2.91
N ARG A 18 30.06 15.26 3.92
CA ARG A 18 29.81 13.82 3.74
C ARG A 18 28.71 13.40 4.68
N VAL A 19 27.79 12.57 4.21
CA VAL A 19 26.80 11.92 5.07
C VAL A 19 27.57 10.91 5.92
N LYS A 20 27.57 11.12 7.24
CA LYS A 20 28.26 10.24 8.20
C LYS A 20 27.44 8.99 8.51
N GLU A 21 26.12 9.15 8.55
CA GLU A 21 25.11 8.12 8.80
C GLU A 21 23.85 8.50 8.01
N ASP A 22 23.22 7.53 7.34
CA ASP A 22 22.00 7.74 6.57
C ASP A 22 20.76 7.56 7.47
N ASP A 23 20.38 8.66 8.11
CA ASP A 23 19.21 8.74 8.98
C ASP A 23 17.92 9.14 8.23
N SER A 24 17.90 9.04 6.89
CA SER A 24 16.74 9.45 6.08
C SER A 24 15.44 8.75 6.50
N HIS A 25 15.55 7.57 7.10
CA HIS A 25 14.44 6.81 7.67
C HIS A 25 13.74 7.53 8.85
N LEU A 26 14.42 8.42 9.59
CA LEU A 26 13.83 9.21 10.67
C LEU A 26 12.95 10.36 10.16
N VAL A 27 13.11 10.73 8.90
CA VAL A 27 12.34 11.81 8.24
C VAL A 27 11.04 11.27 7.64
N ILE A 28 10.83 9.94 7.66
CA ILE A 28 9.60 9.33 7.15
C ILE A 28 8.43 9.77 8.03
N PHE A 29 7.60 10.67 7.51
CA PHE A 29 6.35 11.01 8.15
C PHE A 29 5.37 9.85 7.97
N LYS A 30 5.26 8.99 9.00
CA LYS A 30 4.14 8.07 9.16
C LYS A 30 3.26 8.63 10.29
N PRO A 31 1.98 8.96 10.05
CA PRO A 31 1.08 9.49 11.08
C PRO A 31 0.69 8.46 12.17
N ASN A 32 1.60 7.54 12.52
CA ASN A 32 1.34 6.38 13.37
C ASN A 32 1.51 6.66 14.88
N TYR A 33 2.03 7.83 15.28
CA TYR A 33 2.55 8.00 16.64
C TYR A 33 1.48 8.25 17.73
N GLU A 34 0.30 8.77 17.38
CA GLU A 34 -0.77 9.08 18.35
C GLU A 34 -2.01 8.16 18.24
N VAL A 35 -1.98 7.18 17.34
CA VAL A 35 -3.15 6.34 17.01
C VAL A 35 -2.88 4.89 17.43
N PRO A 36 -3.85 4.14 17.98
CA PRO A 36 -3.66 2.74 18.33
C PRO A 36 -3.00 1.94 17.21
N VAL A 37 -2.09 1.02 17.50
CA VAL A 37 -1.41 0.23 16.44
C VAL A 37 -2.43 -0.70 15.75
N ILE A 38 -2.33 -0.84 14.43
CA ILE A 38 -3.09 -1.86 13.68
C ILE A 38 -2.66 -3.24 14.19
N LYS A 39 -3.63 -4.10 14.49
CA LYS A 39 -3.35 -5.46 14.97
C LYS A 39 -4.21 -6.46 14.23
N THR A 40 -3.61 -7.59 13.85
CA THR A 40 -4.39 -8.76 13.43
C THR A 40 -5.31 -9.21 14.57
N LEU A 41 -6.55 -9.57 14.23
CA LEU A 41 -7.56 -10.01 15.20
C LEU A 41 -7.38 -11.49 15.58
N THR A 42 -6.63 -12.23 14.76
CA THR A 42 -6.50 -13.68 14.88
C THR A 42 -5.56 -14.04 16.03
N THR A 43 -6.12 -14.69 17.05
CA THR A 43 -5.40 -15.17 18.24
C THR A 43 -5.01 -16.64 18.14
N ASP A 44 -5.72 -17.41 17.31
CA ASP A 44 -5.42 -18.82 17.10
C ASP A 44 -4.13 -18.98 16.27
N PRO A 45 -3.10 -19.68 16.76
CA PRO A 45 -1.82 -19.77 16.07
C PRO A 45 -1.89 -20.50 14.71
N GLU A 46 -2.72 -21.53 14.59
CA GLU A 46 -2.85 -22.29 13.34
C GLU A 46 -3.57 -21.47 12.27
N GLU A 47 -4.66 -20.79 12.65
CA GLU A 47 -5.34 -19.86 11.74
C GLU A 47 -4.44 -18.69 11.33
N TYR A 48 -3.68 -18.10 12.28
CA TYR A 48 -2.76 -17.01 11.95
C TYR A 48 -1.69 -17.47 10.95
N LYS A 49 -1.16 -18.69 11.09
CA LYS A 49 -0.19 -19.24 10.15
C LYS A 49 -0.80 -19.39 8.74
N ARG A 50 -2.05 -19.87 8.64
CA ARG A 50 -2.78 -19.95 7.38
C ARG A 50 -2.97 -18.56 6.74
N GLU A 51 -3.38 -17.57 7.53
CA GLU A 51 -3.55 -16.20 7.04
C GLU A 51 -2.25 -15.62 6.48
N VAL A 52 -1.13 -15.83 7.19
CA VAL A 52 0.20 -15.42 6.73
C VAL A 52 0.56 -16.09 5.41
N GLU A 53 0.36 -17.41 5.29
CA GLU A 53 0.65 -18.15 4.04
C GLU A 53 -0.18 -17.63 2.85
N VAL A 54 -1.47 -17.32 3.07
CA VAL A 54 -2.35 -16.75 2.03
C VAL A 54 -1.88 -15.37 1.60
N VAL A 55 -1.54 -14.52 2.57
CA VAL A 55 -1.09 -13.15 2.32
C VAL A 55 0.26 -13.13 1.62
N ASP A 56 1.24 -13.90 2.11
CA ASP A 56 2.58 -13.98 1.51
C ASP A 56 2.49 -14.47 0.07
N ASN A 57 1.73 -15.54 -0.18
CA ASN A 57 1.51 -16.05 -1.53
C ASN A 57 0.84 -15.00 -2.45
N PHE A 58 -0.12 -14.24 -1.93
CA PHE A 58 -0.74 -13.16 -2.70
C PHE A 58 0.27 -12.06 -3.04
N ILE A 59 1.07 -11.60 -2.07
CA ILE A 59 2.05 -10.53 -2.29
C ILE A 59 3.15 -10.97 -3.27
N GLU A 60 3.69 -12.17 -3.09
CA GLU A 60 4.80 -12.68 -3.90
C GLU A 60 4.37 -13.06 -5.33
N ASN A 61 3.17 -13.62 -5.50
CA ASN A 61 2.76 -14.24 -6.76
C ASN A 61 1.64 -13.51 -7.51
N GLY A 62 0.89 -12.62 -6.86
CA GLY A 62 -0.31 -12.02 -7.44
C GLY A 62 -0.39 -10.50 -7.40
N PHE A 63 0.16 -9.87 -6.35
CA PHE A 63 -0.06 -8.46 -6.08
C PHE A 63 0.47 -7.54 -7.19
N LEU A 64 1.75 -7.70 -7.54
CA LEU A 64 2.37 -6.90 -8.60
C LEU A 64 1.70 -7.17 -9.96
N GLU A 65 1.31 -8.41 -10.25
CA GLU A 65 0.63 -8.75 -11.50
C GLU A 65 -0.70 -7.98 -11.64
N ARG A 66 -1.48 -7.88 -10.57
CA ARG A 66 -2.74 -7.13 -10.58
C ARG A 66 -2.51 -5.63 -10.76
N ILE A 67 -1.54 -5.06 -10.03
CA ILE A 67 -1.14 -3.64 -10.18
C ILE A 67 -0.76 -3.33 -11.62
N LEU A 68 0.01 -4.20 -12.27
CA LEU A 68 0.45 -3.99 -13.65
C LEU A 68 -0.66 -4.10 -14.69
N LYS A 69 -1.82 -4.67 -14.32
CA LYS A 69 -3.02 -4.74 -15.16
C LYS A 69 -4.03 -3.62 -14.87
N SER A 70 -3.77 -2.82 -13.84
CA SER A 70 -4.65 -1.71 -13.44
C SER A 70 -4.73 -0.64 -14.52
N GLU A 71 -5.93 -0.10 -14.74
CA GLU A 71 -6.13 1.07 -15.60
C GLU A 71 -5.47 2.33 -15.00
N LEU A 72 -5.25 2.36 -13.67
CA LEU A 72 -4.64 3.47 -12.95
C LEU A 72 -3.11 3.48 -12.99
N LEU A 73 -2.49 2.42 -13.53
CA LEU A 73 -1.03 2.31 -13.62
C LEU A 73 -0.40 3.53 -14.30
N GLY A 74 -1.00 4.01 -15.39
CA GLY A 74 -0.53 5.20 -16.10
C GLY A 74 -0.60 6.46 -15.25
N GLY A 75 -1.60 6.57 -14.38
CA GLY A 75 -1.74 7.64 -13.40
C GLY A 75 -0.64 7.58 -12.34
N TRP A 76 -0.42 6.42 -11.73
CA TRP A 76 0.63 6.22 -10.73
C TRP A 76 2.03 6.52 -11.29
N GLN A 77 2.30 6.12 -12.54
CA GLN A 77 3.56 6.44 -13.23
C GLN A 77 3.67 7.92 -13.58
N HIS A 78 2.60 8.52 -14.10
CA HIS A 78 2.57 9.95 -14.41
C HIS A 78 2.95 10.77 -13.17
N TRP A 79 2.33 10.49 -12.03
CA TRP A 79 2.57 11.23 -10.78
C TRP A 79 3.80 10.77 -10.00
N GLN A 80 4.60 9.84 -10.55
CA GLN A 80 5.81 9.31 -9.91
C GLN A 80 5.53 8.84 -8.47
N ILE A 81 4.43 8.08 -8.31
CA ILE A 81 4.01 7.60 -6.99
C ILE A 81 5.04 6.60 -6.46
N VAL A 82 5.43 6.77 -5.21
CA VAL A 82 6.15 5.77 -4.44
C VAL A 82 5.20 5.26 -3.36
N TYR A 83 4.73 4.05 -3.61
CA TYR A 83 3.69 3.37 -2.86
C TYR A 83 4.29 2.41 -1.83
N GLN A 84 3.82 2.46 -0.59
CA GLN A 84 4.19 1.49 0.44
C GLN A 84 2.95 0.81 1.05
N LEU A 85 2.98 -0.51 1.05
CA LEU A 85 2.04 -1.39 1.73
C LEU A 85 2.69 -1.94 3.00
N GLU A 86 2.09 -1.68 4.16
CA GLU A 86 2.44 -2.30 5.44
C GLU A 86 1.38 -3.30 5.89
N ILE A 87 1.82 -4.52 6.20
CA ILE A 87 0.96 -5.59 6.68
C ILE A 87 1.30 -5.88 8.14
N PHE A 88 0.32 -5.71 9.02
CA PHE A 88 0.47 -5.83 10.46
C PHE A 88 0.04 -7.22 10.96
N GLY A 89 1.03 -8.05 11.30
CA GLY A 89 0.84 -9.35 11.93
C GLY A 89 1.11 -9.35 13.44
N GLN A 90 1.17 -10.53 14.05
CA GLN A 90 1.50 -10.68 15.47
C GLN A 90 2.96 -10.30 15.78
N ASN A 91 3.86 -10.44 14.80
CA ASN A 91 5.30 -10.18 14.95
C ASN A 91 5.71 -8.74 14.56
N GLY A 92 4.72 -7.85 14.36
CA GLY A 92 4.93 -6.49 13.89
C GLY A 92 4.66 -6.31 12.39
N PRO A 93 4.89 -5.09 11.87
CA PRO A 93 4.64 -4.78 10.47
C PRO A 93 5.72 -5.34 9.55
N GLN A 94 5.30 -5.79 8.36
CA GLN A 94 6.17 -6.01 7.21
C GLN A 94 5.79 -5.02 6.12
N ALA A 95 6.78 -4.44 5.45
CA ALA A 95 6.56 -3.44 4.40
C ALA A 95 6.94 -3.97 3.03
N TRP A 96 6.22 -3.52 2.00
CA TRP A 96 6.56 -3.68 0.60
C TRP A 96 6.37 -2.35 -0.12
N THR A 97 7.28 -2.04 -1.03
CA THR A 97 7.33 -0.75 -1.72
C THR A 97 7.35 -0.94 -3.23
N ILE A 98 6.65 -0.07 -3.95
CA ILE A 98 6.69 0.05 -5.41
C ILE A 98 6.98 1.50 -5.76
N ASP A 99 8.02 1.72 -6.56
CA ASP A 99 8.34 3.02 -7.13
C ASP A 99 7.85 3.07 -8.59
N PHE A 100 6.75 3.80 -8.82
CA PHE A 100 6.19 4.01 -10.15
C PHE A 100 6.89 5.12 -10.95
N GLY A 101 7.76 5.90 -10.30
CA GLY A 101 8.57 6.93 -10.95
C GLY A 101 9.84 6.38 -11.62
N GLN A 102 10.26 5.16 -11.27
CA GLN A 102 11.43 4.53 -11.86
C GLN A 102 11.26 4.22 -13.34
N PRO A 103 12.31 4.43 -14.16
CA PRO A 103 12.27 4.07 -15.57
C PRO A 103 12.14 2.55 -15.72
N GLY A 104 11.19 2.13 -16.54
CA GLY A 104 10.95 0.71 -16.84
C GLY A 104 9.69 0.15 -16.19
N LYS A 105 9.69 -1.16 -15.96
CA LYS A 105 8.54 -1.86 -15.37
C LYS A 105 8.62 -1.75 -13.84
N PRO A 106 7.53 -1.32 -13.15
CA PRO A 106 7.50 -1.27 -11.70
C PRO A 106 7.87 -2.62 -11.08
N GLN A 107 8.60 -2.56 -9.97
CA GLN A 107 9.05 -3.73 -9.21
C GLN A 107 8.55 -3.63 -7.77
N LEU A 108 8.23 -4.78 -7.20
CA LEU A 108 7.89 -4.91 -5.79
C LEU A 108 9.16 -5.17 -4.99
N HIS A 109 9.46 -4.28 -4.05
CA HIS A 109 10.61 -4.42 -3.15
C HIS A 109 10.11 -4.73 -1.74
N LYS A 110 10.70 -5.73 -1.09
CA LYS A 110 10.42 -6.00 0.33
C LYS A 110 11.23 -5.02 1.18
N GLY A 111 10.56 -4.35 2.11
CA GLY A 111 11.12 -3.32 2.98
C GLY A 111 10.68 -1.90 2.63
N GLU A 112 11.18 -0.96 3.42
CA GLU A 112 10.91 0.48 3.29
C GLU A 112 12.01 1.13 2.47
N THR A 113 11.65 2.08 1.60
CA THR A 113 12.61 2.86 0.79
C THR A 113 12.83 4.28 1.31
N GLY A 114 12.11 4.67 2.38
CA GLY A 114 12.26 5.95 3.06
C GLY A 114 11.65 7.18 2.36
N LYS A 115 11.14 7.02 1.13
CA LYS A 115 10.46 8.09 0.38
C LYS A 115 9.14 7.56 -0.14
N ILE A 116 8.05 7.87 0.55
CA ILE A 116 6.71 7.42 0.16
C ILE A 116 5.80 8.63 0.00
N ASN A 117 4.92 8.59 -0.99
CA ASN A 117 3.88 9.60 -1.17
C ASN A 117 2.47 8.98 -1.23
N LEU A 118 2.37 7.64 -1.17
CA LEU A 118 1.15 6.89 -0.94
C LEU A 118 1.43 5.73 0.00
N TYR A 119 0.66 5.64 1.09
CA TYR A 119 0.79 4.62 2.12
C TYR A 119 -0.53 3.88 2.29
N GLU A 120 -0.44 2.57 2.46
CA GLU A 120 -1.53 1.74 2.96
C GLU A 120 -1.01 0.81 4.05
N GLY A 121 -1.71 0.78 5.19
CA GLY A 121 -1.46 -0.14 6.29
C GLY A 121 -2.69 -1.01 6.52
N ILE A 122 -2.54 -2.33 6.60
CA ILE A 122 -3.64 -3.27 6.80
C ILE A 122 -3.24 -4.42 7.73
N SER A 123 -4.17 -4.95 8.52
CA SER A 123 -3.89 -6.16 9.32
C SER A 123 -3.81 -7.42 8.44
N THR A 124 -3.02 -8.42 8.88
CA THR A 124 -2.94 -9.71 8.17
C THR A 124 -4.31 -10.39 8.04
N SER A 125 -5.12 -10.37 9.10
CA SER A 125 -6.46 -10.98 9.09
C SER A 125 -7.41 -10.28 8.11
N ASP A 126 -7.38 -8.95 8.06
CA ASP A 126 -8.27 -8.18 7.17
C ASP A 126 -7.87 -8.32 5.70
N LEU A 127 -6.56 -8.32 5.41
CA LEU A 127 -6.08 -8.56 4.05
C LEU A 127 -6.36 -10.00 3.60
N CYS A 128 -6.16 -10.99 4.46
CA CYS A 128 -6.53 -12.39 4.16
C CYS A 128 -8.03 -12.49 3.84
N ALA A 129 -8.88 -11.86 4.65
CA ALA A 129 -10.31 -11.86 4.42
C ALA A 129 -10.72 -11.13 3.12
N LEU A 130 -9.98 -10.09 2.69
CA LEU A 130 -10.19 -9.46 1.37
C LEU A 130 -9.80 -10.41 0.23
N ILE A 131 -8.65 -11.06 0.33
CA ILE A 131 -8.15 -12.03 -0.67
C ILE A 131 -9.15 -13.16 -0.88
N GLU A 132 -9.76 -13.65 0.20
CA GLU A 132 -10.72 -14.75 0.15
C GLU A 132 -12.17 -14.32 -0.16
N GLY A 133 -12.45 -13.01 -0.22
CA GLY A 133 -13.80 -12.49 -0.41
C GLY A 133 -14.72 -12.69 0.81
N ASN A 134 -14.12 -12.82 2.00
CA ASN A 134 -14.80 -13.05 3.27
C ASN A 134 -15.16 -11.74 4.01
N THR A 135 -14.67 -10.60 3.53
CA THR A 135 -14.95 -9.26 4.09
C THR A 135 -15.27 -8.24 2.98
N ALA A 136 -15.59 -7.00 3.38
CA ALA A 136 -15.84 -5.87 2.50
C ALA A 136 -15.19 -4.60 3.07
N TRP A 137 -14.99 -3.58 2.22
CA TRP A 137 -14.34 -2.33 2.62
C TRP A 137 -15.07 -1.59 3.74
N ASP A 138 -16.40 -1.66 3.83
CA ASP A 138 -17.15 -1.11 4.97
C ASP A 138 -16.62 -1.62 6.31
N TYR A 139 -16.31 -2.92 6.41
CA TYR A 139 -15.77 -3.49 7.63
C TYR A 139 -14.31 -3.08 7.82
N VAL A 140 -13.49 -3.25 6.79
CA VAL A 140 -12.04 -3.04 6.83
C VAL A 140 -11.68 -1.59 7.16
N THR A 141 -12.41 -0.63 6.60
CA THR A 141 -12.20 0.80 6.87
C THR A 141 -12.71 1.22 8.25
N LEU A 142 -13.83 0.65 8.72
CA LEU A 142 -14.45 1.04 10.00
C LEU A 142 -13.86 0.33 11.22
N CYS A 143 -13.22 -0.84 11.06
CA CYS A 143 -12.62 -1.58 12.18
C CYS A 143 -11.31 -0.96 12.67
N GLY A 144 -10.79 0.08 11.99
CA GLY A 144 -9.57 0.82 12.38
C GLY A 144 -8.26 0.09 12.07
N ASN A 145 -8.34 -1.07 11.41
CA ASN A 145 -7.22 -1.91 11.01
C ASN A 145 -6.78 -1.72 9.55
N TYR A 146 -7.40 -0.79 8.83
CA TYR A 146 -6.90 -0.26 7.57
C TYR A 146 -6.64 1.24 7.69
N ARG A 147 -5.52 1.70 7.13
CA ARG A 147 -5.12 3.10 7.10
C ARG A 147 -4.55 3.43 5.75
N THR A 148 -4.84 4.62 5.29
CA THR A 148 -4.19 5.18 4.11
C THR A 148 -3.83 6.63 4.36
N PHE A 149 -2.72 7.06 3.76
CA PHE A 149 -2.31 8.45 3.68
C PHE A 149 -1.69 8.68 2.30
N ASN A 150 -1.96 9.84 1.72
CA ASN A 150 -1.31 10.26 0.50
C ASN A 150 -0.91 11.73 0.55
N ASN A 151 0.24 12.03 -0.06
CA ASN A 151 0.70 13.38 -0.33
C ASN A 151 1.32 13.40 -1.73
N ILE A 152 0.45 13.37 -2.75
CA ILE A 152 0.86 13.25 -4.15
C ILE A 152 1.25 14.62 -4.67
N TYR A 153 2.48 14.72 -5.16
CA TYR A 153 3.00 15.84 -5.92
C TYR A 153 4.09 15.32 -6.84
N ARG A 154 4.34 16.03 -7.96
CA ARG A 154 5.46 15.73 -8.85
C ARG A 154 6.38 16.94 -8.96
N ILE A 155 7.68 16.67 -9.12
CA ILE A 155 8.67 17.68 -9.47
C ILE A 155 9.03 17.50 -10.95
N THR A 156 8.77 18.52 -11.77
CA THR A 156 9.09 18.51 -13.20
C THR A 156 9.65 19.87 -13.58
N ASP A 157 10.79 19.87 -14.28
CA ASP A 157 11.50 21.10 -14.71
C ASP A 157 11.72 22.12 -13.58
N GLY A 158 12.01 21.64 -12.37
CA GLY A 158 12.22 22.48 -11.18
C GLY A 158 10.95 23.13 -10.62
N ARG A 159 9.75 22.69 -11.05
CA ARG A 159 8.45 23.15 -10.54
C ARG A 159 7.76 22.06 -9.75
N PHE A 160 7.01 22.48 -8.74
CA PHE A 160 6.07 21.61 -8.02
C PHE A 160 4.74 21.61 -8.76
N GLU A 161 4.28 20.41 -9.11
CA GLU A 161 2.97 20.17 -9.69
C GLU A 161 2.09 19.44 -8.69
N LEU A 162 0.89 19.98 -8.48
CA LEU A 162 -0.12 19.34 -7.66
C LEU A 162 -1.14 18.63 -8.57
N PRO A 163 -1.63 17.47 -8.14
CA PRO A 163 -2.75 16.83 -8.80
C PRO A 163 -3.97 17.76 -8.89
N PRO A 164 -4.80 17.64 -9.95
CA PRO A 164 -6.08 18.32 -10.00
C PRO A 164 -6.98 17.89 -8.82
N GLU A 165 -8.09 18.58 -8.59
CA GLU A 165 -9.01 18.15 -7.52
C GLU A 165 -9.68 16.80 -7.83
N ASP A 166 -9.83 16.49 -9.12
CA ASP A 166 -10.37 15.22 -9.60
C ASP A 166 -9.30 14.11 -9.58
N LYS A 167 -9.46 13.18 -8.64
CA LYS A 167 -8.56 12.05 -8.39
C LYS A 167 -8.80 10.81 -9.26
N SER A 168 -9.80 10.84 -10.13
CA SER A 168 -10.28 9.66 -10.88
C SER A 168 -9.22 8.95 -11.72
N ASN A 169 -8.17 9.65 -12.15
CA ASN A 169 -7.12 9.13 -13.04
C ASN A 169 -5.77 8.86 -12.36
N TYR A 170 -5.61 9.03 -11.05
CA TYR A 170 -4.32 8.74 -10.36
C TYR A 170 -4.41 8.40 -8.88
N ALA A 171 -5.55 8.63 -8.21
CA ALA A 171 -5.69 8.31 -6.80
C ALA A 171 -7.00 7.55 -6.53
N LEU A 172 -6.97 6.27 -6.88
CA LEU A 172 -7.39 5.22 -5.94
C LEU A 172 -6.14 4.57 -5.36
N GLU A 173 -6.23 4.26 -4.07
CA GLU A 173 -5.26 3.45 -3.35
C GLU A 173 -5.11 2.05 -4.03
N PRO A 174 -3.89 1.54 -4.28
CA PRO A 174 -3.69 0.28 -5.00
C PRO A 174 -4.47 -0.92 -4.44
N LEU A 175 -4.66 -1.05 -3.12
CA LEU A 175 -5.52 -2.12 -2.60
C LEU A 175 -7.00 -1.94 -2.96
N MET A 176 -7.51 -0.70 -2.97
CA MET A 176 -8.89 -0.39 -3.37
C MET A 176 -9.12 -0.67 -4.86
N ASP A 177 -8.10 -0.47 -5.70
CA ASP A 177 -8.16 -0.86 -7.12
C ASP A 177 -8.14 -2.39 -7.31
N ILE A 178 -7.31 -3.10 -6.54
CA ILE A 178 -7.20 -4.56 -6.62
C ILE A 178 -8.43 -5.27 -6.04
N PHE A 179 -9.05 -4.69 -5.02
CA PHE A 179 -10.27 -5.17 -4.38
C PHE A 179 -11.37 -4.11 -4.55
N PRO A 180 -11.97 -3.96 -5.74
CA PRO A 180 -12.90 -2.86 -5.99
C PRO A 180 -14.15 -2.98 -5.11
N TRP A 181 -14.63 -1.84 -4.63
CA TRP A 181 -15.95 -1.76 -4.00
C TRP A 181 -17.04 -1.80 -5.08
N ASP A 182 -17.29 -3.00 -5.59
CA ASP A 182 -18.26 -3.25 -6.64
C ASP A 182 -19.53 -3.94 -6.13
N ASN A 183 -20.51 -4.06 -7.03
CA ASN A 183 -21.78 -4.74 -6.74
C ASN A 183 -21.59 -6.21 -6.33
N GLU A 184 -20.49 -6.86 -6.74
CA GLU A 184 -20.22 -8.25 -6.39
C GLU A 184 -19.74 -8.34 -4.93
N MET A 185 -18.84 -7.46 -4.50
CA MET A 185 -18.45 -7.34 -3.09
C MET A 185 -19.65 -7.06 -2.19
N ASP A 186 -20.51 -6.11 -2.60
CA ASP A 186 -21.76 -5.80 -1.87
C ASP A 186 -22.68 -7.02 -1.81
N ARG A 187 -22.83 -7.75 -2.91
CA ARG A 187 -23.64 -8.98 -2.93
C ARG A 187 -23.06 -10.05 -2.01
N GLN A 188 -21.75 -10.29 -2.03
CA GLN A 188 -21.10 -11.29 -1.18
C GLN A 188 -21.26 -10.95 0.30
N LYS A 189 -21.13 -9.66 0.66
CA LYS A 189 -21.42 -9.14 2.01
C LYS A 189 -22.81 -9.58 2.50
N PHE A 190 -23.87 -9.35 1.73
CA PHE A 190 -25.23 -9.76 2.14
C PHE A 190 -25.41 -11.28 2.15
N MET A 191 -24.86 -11.98 1.15
CA MET A 191 -24.99 -13.42 1.04
C MET A 191 -24.29 -14.18 2.18
N ARG A 192 -23.27 -13.60 2.80
CA ARG A 192 -22.61 -14.15 3.98
C ARG A 192 -23.58 -14.31 5.15
N ASP A 193 -24.37 -13.27 5.43
CA ASP A 193 -25.37 -13.33 6.51
C ASP A 193 -26.49 -14.31 6.16
N VAL A 194 -26.96 -14.31 4.90
CA VAL A 194 -27.94 -15.31 4.44
C VAL A 194 -27.41 -16.73 4.68
N LYS A 195 -26.17 -17.04 4.29
CA LYS A 195 -25.56 -18.36 4.53
C LYS A 195 -25.42 -18.69 6.02
N ARG A 196 -25.12 -17.69 6.86
CA ARG A 196 -24.95 -17.87 8.32
C ARG A 196 -26.25 -18.28 9.01
N TRP A 197 -27.39 -17.74 8.55
CA TRP A 197 -28.70 -17.93 9.17
C TRP A 197 -29.55 -18.99 8.47
N LYS A 198 -29.31 -19.27 7.19
CA LYS A 198 -30.07 -20.29 6.44
C LYS A 198 -29.80 -21.68 7.01
N GLY A 199 -30.86 -22.32 7.52
CA GLY A 199 -30.83 -23.70 8.02
C GLY A 199 -30.53 -23.85 9.52
N LYS A 200 -30.39 -22.75 10.28
CA LYS A 200 -30.34 -22.79 11.74
C LYS A 200 -31.74 -22.56 12.32
N PRO A 201 -32.24 -23.41 13.23
CA PRO A 201 -33.48 -23.11 13.96
C PRO A 201 -33.31 -21.82 14.76
N ALA A 202 -34.38 -21.02 14.81
CA ALA A 202 -34.42 -19.75 15.55
C ALA A 202 -34.31 -19.95 17.05
#